data_AF-A0A090NVK4-F1
#
_entry.id   AF-A0A090NVK4-F1
#
_cell.length_a   1.000
_cell.length_b   1.000
_cell.length_c   1.000
_cell.angle_alpha   90.00
_cell.angle_beta   90.00
_cell.angle_gamma   90.00
#
_symmetry.space_group_name_H-M   'P 1'
#
loop_
_entity.id
_entity.type
_entity.pdbx_description
1 polymer ?
#
loop_
_entity_poly.entity_id
_entity_poly.type
_entity_poly.pdbx_seq_one_letter_code
_entity_poly.pdbx_strand_id
1 'polypeptide(L)'
;MGLYLAGIKDVYTCEIVGYAMGERMTKELTGKALFMALRSQRPPAGLIHHSDRGSQYCAYDYRVIQEQFGLKTSMSRKGNCYDNAPMESFWGTLKNESLSHYRFNNRDEAISVIREYIEIFYNRQRRHSRLGNISPAAFREKYHQMAVLKKRTNGSVRYCQYTS
;
A
#
# COMPACT_ATOMS: atom_id res chain seq x y z
N MET A 1 -11.51 -10.52 -20.23
CA MET A 1 -11.97 -9.18 -19.82
C MET A 1 -11.00 -8.66 -18.75
N GLY A 2 -10.54 -7.40 -18.84
CA GLY A 2 -9.45 -6.89 -17.98
C GLY A 2 -9.90 -6.29 -16.65
N LEU A 3 -9.04 -6.42 -15.63
CA LEU A 3 -9.13 -5.77 -14.32
C LEU A 3 -7.73 -5.30 -13.90
N TYR A 4 -7.61 -4.06 -13.44
CA TYR A 4 -6.40 -3.47 -12.89
C TYR A 4 -6.59 -3.16 -11.40
N LEU A 5 -5.49 -3.19 -10.66
CA LEU A 5 -5.42 -2.99 -9.22
C LEU A 5 -4.21 -2.09 -8.92
N ALA A 6 -4.44 -0.96 -8.28
CA ALA A 6 -3.40 -0.07 -7.73
C ALA A 6 -3.33 -0.24 -6.21
N GLY A 7 -2.15 -0.11 -5.60
CA GLY A 7 -1.91 -0.48 -4.21
C GLY A 7 -0.99 0.48 -3.45
N ILE A 8 -1.38 0.80 -2.22
CA ILE A 8 -0.58 1.59 -1.27
C ILE A 8 -0.15 0.67 -0.14
N LYS A 9 1.16 0.53 0.08
CA LYS A 9 1.72 -0.34 1.11
C LYS A 9 2.47 0.47 2.14
N ASP A 10 2.27 0.16 3.41
CA ASP A 10 3.19 0.56 4.47
C ASP A 10 4.35 -0.44 4.51
N VAL A 11 5.57 0.03 4.20
CA VAL A 11 6.80 -0.77 4.21
C VAL A 11 7.39 -0.91 5.61
N TYR A 12 6.97 -0.10 6.58
CA TYR A 12 7.26 -0.36 7.99
C TYR A 12 6.43 -1.54 8.49
N THR A 13 5.09 -1.50 8.41
CA THR A 13 4.19 -2.55 8.93
C THR A 13 3.89 -3.70 7.97
N CYS A 14 4.29 -3.59 6.69
CA CYS A 14 3.90 -4.47 5.57
C CYS A 14 2.42 -4.39 5.11
N GLU A 15 1.56 -3.59 5.76
CA GLU A 15 0.11 -3.53 5.51
C GLU A 15 -0.23 -2.87 4.16
N ILE A 16 -1.24 -3.36 3.44
CA ILE A 16 -1.86 -2.63 2.33
C ILE A 16 -2.88 -1.67 2.92
N VAL A 17 -2.52 -0.39 2.96
CA VAL A 17 -3.24 0.67 3.70
C VAL A 17 -4.27 1.40 2.85
N GLY A 18 -4.22 1.22 1.53
CA GLY A 18 -5.22 1.64 0.56
C GLY A 18 -5.02 0.92 -0.77
N TYR A 19 -6.08 0.74 -1.55
CA TYR A 19 -6.03 0.11 -2.86
C TYR A 19 -7.23 0.58 -3.71
N ALA A 20 -7.19 0.35 -5.02
CA ALA A 20 -8.32 0.63 -5.91
C ALA A 20 -8.32 -0.32 -7.11
N MET A 21 -9.51 -0.66 -7.60
CA MET A 21 -9.70 -1.55 -8.77
C MET A 21 -10.50 -0.86 -9.88
N GLY A 22 -10.25 -1.24 -11.13
CA GLY A 22 -10.94 -0.67 -12.30
C GLY A 22 -10.59 -1.34 -13.63
N GLU A 23 -11.31 -1.01 -14.68
CA GLU A 23 -11.16 -1.66 -16.00
C GLU A 23 -9.91 -1.25 -16.78
N ARG A 24 -9.27 -0.12 -16.41
CA ARG A 24 -8.12 0.48 -17.10
C ARG A 24 -7.13 1.03 -16.08
N MET A 25 -5.84 1.02 -16.40
CA MET A 25 -4.79 1.64 -15.58
C MET A 25 -4.73 3.16 -15.83
N THR A 26 -5.42 3.94 -14.99
CA THR A 26 -5.54 5.40 -15.14
C THR A 26 -5.03 6.17 -13.91
N LYS A 27 -4.80 7.48 -14.04
CA LYS A 27 -4.38 8.36 -12.93
C LYS A 27 -5.45 8.45 -11.82
N GLU A 28 -6.71 8.29 -12.16
CA GLU A 28 -7.83 8.28 -11.21
C GLU A 28 -7.85 6.97 -10.39
N LEU A 29 -7.39 5.85 -10.97
CA LEU A 29 -7.24 4.58 -10.25
C LEU A 29 -6.16 4.70 -9.17
N THR A 30 -4.98 5.20 -9.54
CA THR A 30 -3.86 5.38 -8.60
C THR A 30 -4.19 6.44 -7.54
N GLY A 31 -4.83 7.55 -7.94
CA GLY A 31 -5.31 8.61 -7.04
C GLY A 31 -6.34 8.11 -6.02
N LYS A 32 -7.28 7.25 -6.43
CA LYS A 32 -8.25 6.61 -5.49
C LYS A 32 -7.55 5.76 -4.43
N ALA A 33 -6.56 4.94 -4.84
CA ALA A 33 -5.79 4.14 -3.90
C ALA A 33 -5.04 5.03 -2.89
N LEU A 34 -4.38 6.10 -3.36
CA LEU A 34 -3.65 7.04 -2.51
C LEU A 34 -4.61 7.74 -1.52
N PHE A 35 -5.75 8.25 -2.00
CA PHE A 35 -6.75 8.91 -1.17
C PHE A 35 -7.33 7.98 -0.09
N MET A 36 -7.57 6.70 -0.41
CA MET A 36 -8.00 5.69 0.56
C MET A 36 -6.98 5.56 1.70
N ALA A 37 -5.69 5.47 1.39
CA ALA A 37 -4.63 5.35 2.39
C ALA A 37 -4.45 6.62 3.24
N LEU A 38 -4.53 7.81 2.62
CA LEU A 38 -4.41 9.07 3.35
C LEU A 38 -5.60 9.28 4.31
N ARG A 39 -6.81 8.88 3.89
CA ARG A 39 -8.01 8.90 4.73
C ARG A 39 -7.96 7.89 5.89
N SER A 40 -7.37 6.71 5.68
CA SER A 40 -7.27 5.66 6.69
C SER A 40 -6.15 5.90 7.71
N GLN A 41 -4.94 6.23 7.24
CA GLN A 41 -3.75 6.36 8.09
C GLN A 41 -3.55 7.77 8.68
N ARG A 42 -4.10 8.81 8.02
CA ARG A 42 -3.94 10.23 8.41
C ARG A 42 -2.48 10.60 8.78
N PRO A 43 -1.52 10.39 7.87
CA PRO A 43 -0.11 10.60 8.17
C PRO A 43 0.21 12.07 8.46
N PRO A 44 1.28 12.37 9.23
CA PRO A 44 1.76 13.72 9.40
C PRO A 44 2.37 14.26 8.10
N ALA A 45 2.32 15.57 7.90
CA ALA A 45 3.06 16.24 6.84
C ALA A 45 4.57 15.95 6.95
N GLY A 46 5.25 15.92 5.79
CA GLY A 46 6.64 15.51 5.68
C GLY A 46 6.85 14.00 5.51
N LEU A 47 5.79 13.18 5.57
CA LEU A 47 5.84 11.77 5.20
C LEU A 47 6.32 11.62 3.75
N ILE A 48 7.28 10.72 3.51
CA ILE A 48 7.73 10.42 2.16
C ILE A 48 6.67 9.55 1.48
N HIS A 49 6.30 9.88 0.24
CA HIS A 49 5.53 9.00 -0.63
C HIS A 49 6.43 8.63 -1.82
N HIS A 50 6.54 7.33 -2.12
CA HIS A 50 7.38 6.84 -3.22
C HIS A 50 6.58 5.97 -4.18
N SER A 51 6.74 6.25 -5.47
CA SER A 51 6.19 5.51 -6.61
C SER A 51 7.27 5.20 -7.64
N ASP A 52 6.93 4.40 -8.66
CA ASP A 52 7.71 4.37 -9.90
C ASP A 52 7.55 5.69 -10.71
N ARG A 53 8.10 5.71 -11.94
CA ARG A 53 8.03 6.85 -12.88
C ARG A 53 6.92 6.74 -13.94
N GLY A 54 5.91 5.92 -13.71
CA GLY A 54 4.74 5.78 -14.58
C GLY A 54 4.03 7.11 -14.81
N SER A 55 3.39 7.26 -15.98
CA SER A 55 2.72 8.51 -16.35
C SER A 55 1.55 8.85 -15.41
N GLN A 56 0.94 7.84 -14.79
CA GLN A 56 -0.11 7.96 -13.78
C GLN A 56 0.41 8.63 -12.49
N TYR A 57 1.65 8.34 -12.09
CA TYR A 57 2.30 8.90 -10.89
C TYR A 57 2.96 10.26 -11.17
N CYS A 58 3.39 10.49 -12.41
CA CYS A 58 3.87 11.80 -12.86
C CYS A 58 2.75 12.84 -13.03
N ALA A 59 1.48 12.42 -13.14
CA ALA A 59 0.33 13.27 -13.45
C ALA A 59 0.10 14.39 -12.42
N TYR A 60 -0.37 15.55 -12.91
CA TYR A 60 -0.62 16.75 -12.10
C TYR A 60 -1.54 16.47 -10.91
N ASP A 61 -2.72 15.89 -11.15
CA ASP A 61 -3.72 15.63 -10.09
C ASP A 61 -3.18 14.72 -8.97
N TYR A 62 -2.25 13.82 -9.32
CA TYR A 62 -1.60 12.93 -8.34
C TYR A 62 -0.62 13.70 -7.45
N ARG A 63 0.13 14.65 -8.03
CA ARG A 63 1.00 15.59 -7.29
C ARG A 63 0.18 16.53 -6.40
N VAL A 64 -0.95 17.04 -6.88
CA VAL A 64 -1.86 17.89 -6.08
C VAL A 64 -2.33 17.16 -4.82
N ILE A 65 -2.67 15.87 -4.90
CA ILE A 65 -3.00 15.06 -3.71
C ILE A 65 -1.78 14.92 -2.76
N GLN A 66 -0.57 14.74 -3.30
CA GLN A 66 0.65 14.68 -2.48
C GLN A 66 0.92 16.02 -1.75
N GLU A 67 0.82 17.13 -2.46
CA GLU A 67 1.05 18.49 -1.95
C GLU A 67 0.01 18.89 -0.90
N GLN A 68 -1.29 18.62 -1.14
CA GLN A 68 -2.37 18.90 -0.19
C GLN A 68 -2.23 18.17 1.15
N PHE A 69 -1.63 16.97 1.15
CA PHE A 69 -1.35 16.20 2.37
C PHE A 69 0.09 16.39 2.87
N GLY A 70 0.86 17.34 2.29
CA GLY A 70 2.22 17.68 2.70
C GLY A 70 3.23 16.54 2.52
N LEU A 71 2.98 15.61 1.58
CA LEU A 71 3.85 14.47 1.32
C LEU A 71 5.12 14.89 0.58
N LYS A 72 6.25 14.26 0.91
CA LYS A 72 7.51 14.41 0.18
C LYS A 72 7.57 13.37 -0.93
N THR A 73 7.36 13.79 -2.17
CA THR A 73 7.42 12.91 -3.34
C THR A 73 8.85 12.37 -3.55
N SER A 74 8.94 11.06 -3.74
CA SER A 74 10.14 10.34 -4.15
C SER A 74 9.77 9.43 -5.32
N MET A 75 10.68 9.20 -6.26
CA MET A 75 10.43 8.36 -7.43
C MET A 75 11.64 7.53 -7.78
N SER A 76 11.41 6.26 -8.14
CA SER A 76 12.47 5.28 -8.46
C SER A 76 13.43 5.80 -9.53
N ARG A 77 14.69 5.39 -9.52
CA ARG A 77 15.62 5.75 -10.62
C ARG A 77 15.31 4.93 -11.88
N LYS A 78 15.49 5.52 -13.07
CA LYS A 78 15.32 4.78 -14.34
C LYS A 78 16.32 3.61 -14.37
N GLY A 79 15.81 2.38 -14.38
CA GLY A 79 16.63 1.16 -14.33
C GLY A 79 16.91 0.60 -12.93
N ASN A 80 16.36 1.18 -11.85
CA ASN A 80 16.51 0.65 -10.49
C ASN A 80 15.24 -0.08 -10.01
N CYS A 81 15.17 -1.40 -10.18
CA CYS A 81 14.03 -2.21 -9.72
C CYS A 81 13.94 -2.31 -8.19
N TYR A 82 15.08 -2.19 -7.47
CA TYR A 82 15.10 -2.34 -6.01
C TYR A 82 14.24 -1.30 -5.27
N ASP A 83 14.00 -0.13 -5.88
CA ASP A 83 13.11 0.91 -5.34
C ASP A 83 11.64 0.46 -5.25
N ASN A 84 11.21 -0.45 -6.15
CA ASN A 84 9.82 -0.96 -6.24
C ASN A 84 9.64 -2.38 -5.63
N ALA A 85 10.75 -3.06 -5.31
CA ALA A 85 10.76 -4.42 -4.78
C ALA A 85 9.80 -4.69 -3.59
N PRO A 86 9.53 -3.77 -2.63
CA PRO A 86 8.56 -3.99 -1.57
C PRO A 86 7.12 -4.22 -2.07
N MET A 87 6.77 -3.68 -3.24
CA MET A 87 5.45 -3.81 -3.86
C MET A 87 5.41 -4.92 -4.92
N GLU A 88 6.47 -5.09 -5.71
CA GLU A 88 6.62 -6.25 -6.59
C GLU A 88 6.53 -7.57 -5.82
N SER A 89 7.12 -7.60 -4.61
CA SER A 89 6.94 -8.68 -3.64
C SER A 89 5.46 -8.93 -3.31
N PHE A 90 4.67 -7.89 -3.05
CA PHE A 90 3.23 -8.04 -2.79
C PHE A 90 2.46 -8.57 -4.01
N TRP A 91 2.77 -8.08 -5.21
CA TRP A 91 2.13 -8.58 -6.44
C TRP A 91 2.46 -10.05 -6.72
N GLY A 92 3.69 -10.50 -6.45
CA GLY A 92 4.05 -11.91 -6.49
C GLY A 92 3.27 -12.73 -5.46
N THR A 93 3.19 -12.25 -4.21
CA THR A 93 2.42 -12.89 -3.13
C THR A 93 0.94 -13.04 -3.48
N LEU A 94 0.25 -11.95 -3.85
CA LEU A 94 -1.18 -11.96 -4.23
C LEU A 94 -1.48 -12.92 -5.39
N LYS A 95 -0.61 -12.96 -6.41
CA LYS A 95 -0.77 -13.87 -7.55
C LYS A 95 -0.63 -15.33 -7.10
N ASN A 96 0.39 -15.65 -6.32
CA ASN A 96 0.69 -17.02 -5.94
C ASN A 96 -0.32 -17.56 -4.93
N GLU A 97 -0.59 -16.83 -3.85
CA GLU A 97 -1.38 -17.28 -2.69
C GLU A 97 -2.90 -17.10 -2.87
N SER A 98 -3.36 -16.48 -3.97
CA SER A 98 -4.77 -16.32 -4.28
C SER A 98 -5.04 -16.48 -5.77
N LEU A 99 -4.64 -15.51 -6.60
CA LEU A 99 -5.21 -15.40 -7.96
C LEU A 99 -4.87 -16.58 -8.89
N SER A 100 -3.80 -17.33 -8.63
CA SER A 100 -3.45 -18.54 -9.37
C SER A 100 -4.52 -19.64 -9.28
N HIS A 101 -5.21 -19.73 -8.14
CA HIS A 101 -6.18 -20.77 -7.80
C HIS A 101 -7.58 -20.52 -8.38
N TYR A 102 -7.89 -19.30 -8.82
CA TYR A 102 -9.23 -18.91 -9.28
C TYR A 102 -9.35 -18.90 -10.82
N ARG A 103 -10.58 -19.08 -11.31
CA ARG A 103 -10.98 -18.83 -12.70
C ARG A 103 -12.26 -18.01 -12.70
N PHE A 104 -12.09 -16.69 -12.57
CA PHE A 104 -13.19 -15.75 -12.38
C PHE A 104 -14.13 -15.70 -13.60
N ASN A 105 -15.43 -15.80 -13.34
CA ASN A 105 -16.49 -15.75 -14.34
C ASN A 105 -16.81 -14.31 -14.74
N ASN A 106 -16.66 -13.37 -13.81
CA ASN A 106 -16.89 -11.94 -14.00
C ASN A 106 -15.90 -11.09 -13.18
N ARG A 107 -16.00 -9.75 -13.27
CA ARG A 107 -15.11 -8.84 -12.53
C ARG A 107 -15.43 -8.73 -11.05
N ASP A 108 -16.71 -8.80 -10.68
CA ASP A 108 -17.15 -8.57 -9.30
C ASP A 108 -16.71 -9.71 -8.37
N GLU A 109 -16.67 -10.93 -8.91
CA GLU A 109 -16.04 -12.11 -8.28
C GLU A 109 -14.55 -11.84 -7.99
N ALA A 110 -13.79 -11.38 -8.99
CA ALA A 110 -12.38 -11.03 -8.83
C ALA A 110 -12.16 -9.87 -7.85
N ILE A 111 -13.01 -8.84 -7.89
CA ILE A 111 -12.99 -7.69 -6.97
C ILE A 111 -13.26 -8.16 -5.54
N SER A 112 -14.22 -9.06 -5.32
CA SER A 112 -14.52 -9.60 -4.00
C SER A 112 -13.36 -10.42 -3.44
N VAL A 113 -12.80 -11.34 -4.23
CA VAL A 113 -11.66 -12.18 -3.83
C VAL A 113 -10.40 -11.34 -3.55
N ILE A 114 -10.12 -10.32 -4.37
CA ILE A 114 -9.00 -9.38 -4.12
C ILE A 114 -9.23 -8.58 -2.83
N ARG A 115 -10.43 -8.05 -2.60
CA ARG A 115 -10.74 -7.31 -1.36
C ARG A 115 -10.58 -8.19 -0.13
N GLU A 116 -11.18 -9.38 -0.13
CA GLU A 116 -11.13 -10.33 0.98
C GLU A 116 -9.69 -10.75 1.27
N TYR A 117 -8.93 -11.08 0.22
CA TYR A 117 -7.52 -11.39 0.35
C TYR A 117 -6.71 -10.24 0.96
N ILE A 118 -6.95 -8.98 0.56
CA ILE A 118 -6.24 -7.83 1.12
C ILE A 118 -6.63 -7.59 2.58
N GLU A 119 -7.93 -7.46 2.85
CA GLU A 119 -8.45 -6.95 4.13
C GLU A 119 -8.51 -8.00 5.24
N ILE A 120 -8.76 -9.27 4.89
CA ILE A 120 -8.90 -10.36 5.86
C ILE A 120 -7.61 -11.19 5.90
N PHE A 121 -7.18 -11.76 4.77
CA PHE A 121 -6.02 -12.64 4.78
C PHE A 121 -4.70 -11.88 4.95
N TYR A 122 -4.26 -11.13 3.94
CA TYR A 122 -2.95 -10.49 3.89
C TYR A 122 -2.71 -9.51 5.05
N ASN A 123 -3.64 -8.59 5.32
CA ASN A 123 -3.43 -7.59 6.38
C ASN A 123 -3.57 -8.15 7.81
N ARG A 124 -4.47 -9.12 8.06
CA ARG A 124 -4.79 -9.55 9.44
C ARG A 124 -4.28 -10.93 9.83
N GLN A 125 -4.16 -11.88 8.89
CA GLN A 125 -3.82 -13.28 9.17
C GLN A 125 -2.42 -13.68 8.67
N ARG A 126 -2.06 -13.27 7.45
CA ARG A 126 -0.84 -13.69 6.75
C ARG A 126 0.40 -13.28 7.55
N ARG A 127 1.28 -14.23 7.84
CA ARG A 127 2.48 -14.00 8.65
C ARG A 127 3.64 -13.54 7.77
N HIS A 128 4.42 -12.56 8.23
CA HIS A 128 5.60 -12.03 7.53
C HIS A 128 6.86 -12.25 8.37
N SER A 129 7.86 -12.93 7.82
CA SER A 129 9.17 -13.14 8.46
C SER A 129 9.82 -11.82 8.90
N ARG A 130 9.80 -10.80 8.02
CA ARG A 130 10.28 -9.42 8.29
C ARG A 130 9.65 -8.77 9.54
N LEU A 131 8.45 -9.20 9.96
CA LEU A 131 7.74 -8.66 11.12
C LEU A 131 7.97 -9.45 12.42
N GLY A 132 8.85 -10.47 12.40
CA GLY A 132 8.94 -11.46 13.48
C GLY A 132 7.89 -12.57 13.37
N ASN A 133 7.49 -12.92 12.15
CA ASN A 133 6.53 -13.97 11.83
C ASN A 133 5.12 -13.75 12.44
N ILE A 134 4.62 -12.51 12.38
CA ILE A 134 3.24 -12.10 12.69
C ILE A 134 2.63 -11.35 11.50
N SER A 135 1.33 -11.02 11.56
CA SER A 135 0.63 -10.28 10.50
C SER A 135 0.83 -8.76 10.55
N PRO A 136 0.61 -8.04 9.43
CA PRO A 136 0.76 -6.59 9.38
C PRO A 136 -0.06 -5.84 10.45
N ALA A 137 -1.33 -6.19 10.63
CA ALA A 137 -2.18 -5.58 11.64
C ALA A 137 -1.70 -5.87 13.07
N ALA A 138 -1.23 -7.10 13.36
CA ALA A 138 -0.69 -7.45 14.68
C ALA A 138 0.64 -6.72 14.97
N PHE A 139 1.50 -6.54 13.96
CA PHE A 139 2.72 -5.76 14.09
C PHE A 139 2.43 -4.27 14.29
N ARG A 140 1.48 -3.71 13.51
CA ARG A 140 1.01 -2.34 13.67
C ARG A 140 0.48 -2.12 15.09
N GLU A 141 -0.39 -2.99 15.58
CA GLU A 141 -0.96 -2.89 16.93
C GLU A 141 0.14 -2.92 18.02
N LYS A 142 1.06 -3.89 17.96
CA LYS A 142 2.22 -3.95 18.86
C LYS A 142 3.06 -2.66 18.81
N TYR A 143 3.27 -2.09 17.63
CA TYR A 143 3.97 -0.81 17.48
C TYR A 143 3.18 0.37 18.08
N HIS A 144 1.85 0.44 17.92
CA HIS A 144 1.03 1.47 18.57
C HIS A 144 1.13 1.39 20.09
N GLN A 145 1.04 0.19 20.67
CA GLN A 145 1.19 -0.03 22.11
C GLN A 145 2.57 0.43 22.60
N MET A 146 3.65 0.00 21.94
CA MET A 146 5.02 0.44 22.25
C MET A 146 5.20 1.97 22.08
N ALA A 147 4.55 2.58 21.10
CA ALA A 147 4.61 4.03 20.86
C ALA A 147 3.77 4.84 21.86
N VAL A 148 2.68 4.31 22.39
CA VAL A 148 1.91 4.92 23.50
C VAL A 148 2.72 4.84 24.79
N LEU A 149 3.34 3.69 25.08
CA LEU A 149 4.26 3.54 26.22
C LEU A 149 5.45 4.49 26.11
N LYS A 150 6.08 4.62 24.92
CA LYS A 150 7.16 5.59 24.70
C LYS A 150 6.69 7.05 24.76
N LYS A 151 5.48 7.39 24.32
CA LYS A 151 4.94 8.76 24.46
C LYS A 151 4.71 9.19 25.91
N ARG A 152 4.71 8.27 26.88
CA ARG A 152 4.76 8.58 28.32
C ARG A 152 6.17 8.88 28.84
N THR A 153 7.23 8.70 28.03
CA THR A 153 8.63 8.85 28.47
C THR A 153 9.52 9.71 27.55
N ASN A 154 9.27 9.78 26.24
CA ASN A 154 9.75 10.87 25.38
C ASN A 154 9.10 10.92 23.97
N GLY A 155 9.11 12.11 23.35
CA GLY A 155 8.53 12.33 22.01
C GLY A 155 9.46 11.92 20.85
N SER A 156 8.93 11.30 19.79
CA SER A 156 9.66 10.98 18.55
C SER A 156 8.73 10.79 17.34
N VAL A 157 9.28 11.01 16.14
CA VAL A 157 8.57 11.08 14.84
C VAL A 157 8.32 9.68 14.23
N ARG A 158 7.39 9.58 13.25
CA ARG A 158 7.02 8.34 12.52
C ARG A 158 7.26 8.47 11.01
N TYR A 159 7.55 7.34 10.34
CA TYR A 159 7.78 7.23 8.88
C TYR A 159 7.00 6.06 8.27
N CYS A 160 6.62 6.18 6.99
CA CYS A 160 5.99 5.15 6.15
C CYS A 160 6.08 5.56 4.64
N GLN A 161 6.32 4.60 3.74
CA GLN A 161 6.31 4.58 2.24
C GLN A 161 5.83 3.15 1.83
N TYR A 162 5.44 2.69 0.63
CA TYR A 162 5.70 2.91 -0.82
C TYR A 162 4.43 2.48 -1.62
N THR A 163 4.26 2.83 -2.90
CA THR A 163 3.02 2.56 -3.68
C THR A 163 3.24 2.22 -5.16
N SER A 164 2.37 1.39 -5.77
CA SER A 164 2.33 1.11 -7.22
C SER A 164 0.90 0.86 -7.73
#